data_AF-X1K0D4-F1
#
_entry.id   AF-X1K0D4-F1
#
_cell.length_a   1.000
_cell.length_b   1.000
_cell.length_c   1.000
_cell.angle_alpha   90.00
_cell.angle_beta   90.00
_cell.angle_gamma   90.00
#
_symmetry.space_group_name_H-M   'P 1'
#
loop_
_entity.id
_entity.type
_entity.pdbx_description
1 polymer ?
#
loop_
_entity_poly.entity_id
_entity_poly.type
_entity_poly.pdbx_seq_one_letter_code
_entity_poly.pdbx_strand_id
1 'polypeptide(L)'
;LNYIRSKESVCFETQQGSLTIRKDDYTSIYQIVISLESFSPLTTKLKLIKAWNSNLISGNTHPWILSVYDLMILCDWLETPEEFLDYLNHRIENEKKGEIYSSDEVDYLGYYLAFGNLKQPVIEKKSNFPIYITGFSIDIDRYYSHVSGKITLDVKNLKR
;
A
#
# COMPACT_ATOMS: atom_id res chain seq x y z
N LEU A 1 17.61 -5.36 3.24
CA LEU A 1 17.28 -6.58 2.46
C LEU A 1 18.50 -7.41 2.06
N ASN A 2 19.61 -6.78 1.64
CA ASN A 2 20.82 -7.53 1.22
C ASN A 2 21.35 -8.49 2.29
N TYR A 3 21.31 -8.10 3.57
CA TYR A 3 21.71 -8.97 4.68
C TYR A 3 20.88 -10.27 4.74
N ILE A 4 19.55 -10.16 4.80
CA ILE A 4 18.63 -11.32 4.80
C ILE A 4 18.86 -12.21 3.58
N ARG A 5 19.12 -11.62 2.40
CA ARG A 5 19.35 -12.38 1.16
C ARG A 5 20.75 -12.99 1.06
N SER A 6 21.72 -12.51 1.84
CA SER A 6 23.14 -12.88 1.71
C SER A 6 23.47 -14.29 2.20
N LYS A 7 22.67 -14.86 3.10
CA LYS A 7 22.92 -16.17 3.73
C LYS A 7 21.65 -17.02 3.71
N GLU A 8 21.79 -18.32 3.92
CA GLU A 8 20.66 -19.25 4.06
C GLU A 8 19.90 -19.02 5.37
N SER A 9 20.63 -18.65 6.42
CA SER A 9 20.09 -18.29 7.73
C SER A 9 20.77 -17.02 8.22
N VAL A 10 19.98 -16.11 8.80
CA VAL A 10 20.44 -14.86 9.42
C VAL A 10 19.89 -14.74 10.82
N CYS A 11 20.67 -14.17 11.73
CA CYS A 11 20.29 -13.96 13.12
C CYS A 11 20.25 -12.45 13.43
N PHE A 12 19.18 -12.02 14.10
CA PHE A 12 18.98 -10.67 14.59
C PHE A 12 18.93 -10.69 16.10
N GLU A 13 19.76 -9.88 16.75
CA GLU A 13 19.66 -9.66 18.19
C GLU A 13 18.55 -8.63 18.46
N THR A 14 17.61 -9.00 19.33
CA THR A 14 16.50 -8.13 19.76
C THR A 14 16.53 -7.98 21.27
N GLN A 15 15.79 -7.01 21.82
CA GLN A 15 15.64 -6.84 23.27
C GLN A 15 14.99 -8.06 23.95
N GLN A 16 14.28 -8.90 23.17
CA GLN A 16 13.57 -10.09 23.63
C GLN A 16 14.37 -11.39 23.38
N GLY A 17 15.61 -11.28 22.87
CA GLY A 17 16.48 -12.41 22.51
C GLY A 17 16.83 -12.44 21.02
N SER A 18 17.40 -13.56 20.56
CA SER A 18 17.83 -13.75 19.18
C SER A 18 16.69 -14.24 18.28
N LEU A 19 16.41 -13.55 17.18
CA LEU A 19 15.49 -13.97 16.12
C LEU A 19 16.29 -14.52 14.93
N THR A 20 16.13 -15.81 14.64
CA THR A 20 16.73 -16.43 13.45
C THR A 20 15.69 -16.53 12.34
N ILE A 21 16.06 -16.11 11.13
CA ILE A 21 15.23 -16.20 9.92
C ILE A 21 15.97 -17.05 8.90
N ARG A 22 15.34 -18.12 8.41
CA ARG A 22 15.86 -18.96 7.32
C ARG A 22 15.15 -18.63 6.02
N LYS A 23 15.85 -18.80 4.90
CA LYS A 23 15.28 -18.56 3.57
C LYS A 23 14.03 -19.39 3.27
N ASP A 24 13.95 -20.60 3.81
CA ASP A 24 12.83 -21.51 3.58
C ASP A 24 11.59 -21.17 4.43
N ASP A 25 11.73 -20.30 5.44
CA ASP A 25 10.63 -19.92 6.35
C ASP A 25 9.70 -18.86 5.74
N TYR A 26 10.05 -18.28 4.58
CA TYR A 26 9.28 -17.21 3.96
C TYR A 26 9.26 -17.31 2.43
N THR A 27 8.16 -16.86 1.82
CA THR A 27 8.01 -16.82 0.35
C THR A 27 8.25 -15.45 -0.23
N SER A 28 8.06 -14.38 0.55
CA SER A 28 8.15 -13.00 0.10
C SER A 28 8.65 -12.08 1.21
N ILE A 29 9.33 -11.00 0.82
CA ILE A 29 9.76 -9.95 1.75
C ILE A 29 9.22 -8.61 1.25
N TYR A 30 8.44 -7.96 2.10
CA TYR A 30 7.88 -6.64 1.86
C TYR A 30 8.68 -5.59 2.61
N GLN A 31 8.98 -4.47 1.95
CA GLN A 31 9.61 -3.32 2.59
C GLN A 31 8.54 -2.23 2.74
N ILE A 32 8.13 -1.99 3.98
CA ILE A 32 7.10 -1.01 4.33
C ILE A 32 7.78 0.08 5.15
N VAL A 33 7.54 1.34 4.79
CA VAL A 33 8.02 2.50 5.55
C VAL A 33 6.80 3.26 6.04
N ILE A 34 6.70 3.39 7.36
CA ILE A 34 5.58 4.06 8.01
C ILE A 34 6.07 5.38 8.58
N SER A 35 5.43 6.46 8.19
CA SER A 35 5.65 7.80 8.77
C SER A 35 4.48 8.22 9.65
N LEU A 36 4.72 9.19 10.56
CA LEU A 36 3.63 9.78 11.32
C LEU A 36 2.70 10.60 10.41
N GLU A 37 3.30 11.49 9.61
CA GLU A 37 2.60 12.35 8.67
C GLU A 37 2.41 11.69 7.31
N SER A 38 1.40 12.12 6.57
CA SER A 38 1.25 11.75 5.17
C SER A 38 2.18 12.58 4.30
N PHE A 39 2.97 11.87 3.48
CA PHE A 39 3.80 12.48 2.43
C PHE A 39 3.19 12.28 1.04
N SER A 40 1.91 11.93 0.95
CA SER A 40 1.10 11.96 -0.26
C SER A 40 1.21 13.36 -0.91
N PRO A 41 1.54 13.51 -2.22
CA PRO A 41 1.59 12.54 -3.33
C PRO A 41 2.97 11.96 -3.65
N LEU A 42 4.00 12.23 -2.84
CA LEU A 42 5.37 11.80 -3.11
C LEU A 42 5.51 10.27 -2.94
N THR A 43 4.84 9.74 -1.92
CA THR A 43 4.84 8.32 -1.58
C THR A 43 4.11 7.45 -2.61
N THR A 44 3.14 8.01 -3.33
CA THR A 44 2.40 7.30 -4.39
C THR A 44 3.12 7.31 -5.74
N LYS A 45 4.26 8.00 -5.84
CA LYS A 45 5.02 8.20 -7.09
C LYS A 45 6.51 7.87 -6.94
N LEU A 46 6.84 6.89 -6.10
CA LEU A 46 8.24 6.54 -5.80
C LEU A 46 9.01 6.10 -7.03
N LYS A 47 8.35 5.43 -7.99
CA LYS A 47 8.95 5.13 -9.29
C LYS A 47 9.46 6.38 -10.01
N LEU A 48 8.70 7.48 -10.00
CA LEU A 48 9.09 8.75 -10.63
C LEU A 48 10.24 9.41 -9.86
N ILE A 49 10.21 9.38 -8.52
CA ILE A 49 11.29 9.91 -7.68
C ILE A 49 12.61 9.16 -7.93
N LYS A 50 12.54 7.82 -8.03
CA LYS A 50 13.70 6.98 -8.34
C LYS A 50 14.24 7.22 -9.74
N ALA A 51 13.36 7.45 -10.72
CA ALA A 51 13.76 7.83 -12.08
C ALA A 51 14.43 9.21 -12.12
N TRP A 52 13.98 10.15 -11.28
CA TRP A 52 14.57 11.48 -11.17
C TRP A 52 15.94 11.46 -10.48
N ASN A 53 16.09 10.67 -9.41
CA ASN A 53 17.37 10.50 -8.72
C ASN A 53 17.51 9.11 -8.11
N SER A 54 18.31 8.26 -8.76
CA SER A 54 18.55 6.87 -8.36
C SER A 54 19.30 6.71 -7.03
N ASN A 55 19.94 7.78 -6.52
CA ASN A 55 20.62 7.76 -5.24
C ASN A 55 19.69 7.99 -4.05
N LEU A 56 18.48 8.54 -4.26
CA LEU A 56 17.49 8.75 -3.19
C LEU A 56 16.84 7.44 -2.73
N ILE A 57 16.67 6.49 -3.65
CA ILE A 57 16.07 5.17 -3.36
C ILE A 57 17.02 4.12 -3.93
N SER A 58 17.91 3.61 -3.06
CA SER A 58 18.94 2.65 -3.45
C SER A 58 18.39 1.23 -3.63
N GLY A 59 18.98 0.48 -4.57
CA GLY A 59 18.63 -0.91 -4.85
C GLY A 59 17.46 -1.08 -5.82
N ASN A 60 17.02 -2.33 -6.03
CA ASN A 60 15.93 -2.65 -6.95
C ASN A 60 14.57 -2.80 -6.25
N THR A 61 14.44 -2.28 -5.02
CA THR A 61 13.21 -2.35 -4.26
C THR A 61 12.41 -1.07 -4.42
N HIS A 62 11.10 -1.20 -4.32
CA HIS A 62 10.14 -0.11 -4.24
C HIS A 62 9.47 -0.25 -2.88
N PRO A 63 9.95 0.45 -1.84
CA PRO A 63 9.28 0.42 -0.55
C PRO A 63 7.86 0.93 -0.73
N TRP A 64 6.90 0.30 -0.07
CA TRP A 64 5.58 0.91 0.07
C TRP A 64 5.63 1.87 1.25
N ILE A 65 5.34 3.14 0.99
CA ILE A 65 5.45 4.21 1.97
C ILE A 65 4.08 4.80 2.21
N LEU A 66 3.68 4.92 3.47
CA LEU A 66 2.38 5.44 3.87
C LEU A 66 2.46 6.03 5.29
N SER A 67 1.46 6.84 5.65
CA SER A 67 1.32 7.30 7.03
C SER A 67 0.76 6.20 7.93
N VAL A 68 0.97 6.34 9.24
CA VAL A 68 0.36 5.46 10.24
C VAL A 68 -1.17 5.57 10.21
N TYR A 69 -1.72 6.75 9.88
CA TYR A 69 -3.16 6.95 9.77
C TYR A 69 -3.76 6.20 8.57
N ASP A 70 -3.10 6.26 7.42
CA ASP A 70 -3.50 5.49 6.24
C ASP A 70 -3.43 3.99 6.56
N LEU A 71 -2.35 3.54 7.21
CA LEU A 71 -2.21 2.13 7.61
C LEU A 71 -3.34 1.68 8.53
N MET A 72 -3.75 2.51 9.49
CA MET A 72 -4.90 2.21 10.36
C MET A 72 -6.19 2.06 9.54
N ILE A 73 -6.43 2.96 8.58
CA ILE A 73 -7.58 2.86 7.67
C ILE A 73 -7.52 1.56 6.88
N LEU A 74 -6.37 1.20 6.30
CA LEU A 74 -6.24 -0.06 5.58
C LEU A 74 -6.52 -1.27 6.48
N CYS A 75 -5.98 -1.30 7.70
CA CYS A 75 -6.23 -2.39 8.64
C CYS A 75 -7.70 -2.45 9.12
N ASP A 76 -8.40 -1.32 9.17
CA ASP A 76 -9.82 -1.31 9.51
C ASP A 76 -10.68 -1.91 8.38
N TRP A 77 -10.28 -1.77 7.11
CA TRP A 77 -11.07 -2.20 5.95
C TRP A 77 -10.64 -3.55 5.36
N LEU A 78 -9.39 -3.96 5.59
CA LEU A 78 -8.83 -5.26 5.22
C LEU A 78 -8.81 -6.10 6.49
N GLU A 79 -9.91 -6.81 6.76
CA GLU A 79 -10.20 -7.41 8.07
C GLU A 79 -9.32 -8.62 8.37
N THR A 80 -8.75 -9.22 7.32
CA THR A 80 -7.88 -10.39 7.44
C THR A 80 -6.46 -10.11 6.96
N PRO A 81 -5.44 -10.79 7.52
CA PRO A 81 -4.06 -10.73 7.02
C PRO A 81 -3.96 -11.08 5.53
N GLU A 82 -4.79 -12.01 5.04
CA GLU A 82 -4.82 -12.43 3.64
C GLU A 82 -5.26 -11.30 2.72
N GLU A 83 -6.31 -10.57 3.07
CA GLU A 83 -6.77 -9.39 2.33
C GLU A 83 -5.72 -8.27 2.33
N PHE A 84 -5.07 -8.05 3.48
CA PHE A 84 -3.98 -7.08 3.58
C PHE A 84 -2.81 -7.43 2.65
N LEU A 85 -2.40 -8.70 2.65
CA LEU A 85 -1.31 -9.17 1.79
C LEU A 85 -1.71 -9.13 0.30
N ASP A 86 -2.96 -9.45 -0.03
CA ASP A 86 -3.44 -9.36 -1.41
C ASP A 86 -3.46 -7.91 -1.92
N TYR A 87 -3.99 -6.96 -1.12
CA TYR A 87 -3.92 -5.54 -1.43
C TYR A 87 -2.46 -5.08 -1.61
N LEU A 88 -1.57 -5.46 -0.68
CA LEU A 88 -0.16 -5.07 -0.72
C LEU A 88 0.52 -5.56 -2.00
N ASN A 89 0.22 -6.78 -2.43
CA ASN A 89 0.71 -7.34 -3.70
C ASN A 89 0.23 -6.50 -4.89
N HIS A 90 -1.05 -6.16 -4.94
CA HIS A 90 -1.61 -5.29 -5.97
C HIS A 90 -0.96 -3.90 -5.96
N ARG A 91 -0.72 -3.32 -4.79
CA ARG A 91 -0.16 -1.97 -4.64
C ARG A 91 1.29 -1.89 -5.08
N ILE A 92 2.10 -2.90 -4.73
CA ILE A 92 3.50 -3.01 -5.17
C ILE A 92 3.58 -3.27 -6.67
N GLU A 93 2.69 -4.10 -7.21
CA GLU A 93 2.64 -4.37 -8.65
C GLU A 93 2.23 -3.12 -9.43
N ASN A 94 1.25 -2.36 -8.92
CA ASN A 94 0.88 -1.07 -9.50
C ASN A 94 2.01 -0.05 -9.39
N GLU A 95 2.79 0.01 -8.31
CA GLU A 95 3.97 0.89 -8.22
C GLU A 95 4.99 0.61 -9.33
N LYS A 96 5.18 -0.68 -9.67
CA LYS A 96 6.09 -1.09 -10.74
C LYS A 96 5.56 -0.76 -12.12
N LYS A 97 4.28 -1.07 -12.39
CA LYS A 97 3.67 -0.89 -13.72
C LYS A 97 3.27 0.55 -13.98
N GLY A 98 2.74 1.22 -12.96
CA GLY A 98 2.18 2.56 -13.03
C GLY A 98 0.92 2.57 -13.89
N GLU A 99 0.04 1.58 -13.74
CA GLU A 99 -1.20 1.48 -14.52
C GLU A 99 -2.22 2.51 -14.03
N ILE A 100 -2.33 2.68 -12.71
CA ILE A 100 -3.22 3.68 -12.09
C ILE A 100 -2.46 4.56 -11.09
N TYR A 101 -2.86 5.83 -10.97
CA TYR A 101 -2.29 6.82 -10.06
C TYR A 101 -3.36 7.44 -9.18
N SER A 102 -3.03 7.61 -7.91
CA SER A 102 -3.76 8.47 -6.99
C SER A 102 -2.79 9.43 -6.29
N SER A 103 -3.28 10.57 -5.83
CA SER A 103 -2.55 11.39 -4.87
C SER A 103 -2.65 10.87 -3.44
N ASP A 104 -3.55 9.94 -3.15
CA ASP A 104 -3.89 9.47 -1.81
C ASP A 104 -3.96 7.93 -1.76
N GLU A 105 -3.50 7.33 -0.66
CA GLU A 105 -3.52 5.89 -0.44
C GLU A 105 -4.94 5.37 -0.17
N VAL A 106 -5.81 6.20 0.44
CA VAL A 106 -7.21 5.82 0.70
C VAL A 106 -8.01 5.68 -0.60
N ASP A 107 -7.68 6.47 -1.63
CA ASP A 107 -8.26 6.32 -2.96
C ASP A 107 -7.85 4.99 -3.62
N TYR A 108 -6.60 4.53 -3.44
CA TYR A 108 -6.20 3.19 -3.90
C TYR A 108 -6.97 2.10 -3.18
N LEU A 109 -7.13 2.20 -1.85
CA LEU A 109 -7.94 1.27 -1.07
C LEU A 109 -9.39 1.22 -1.58
N GLY A 110 -10.03 2.37 -1.74
CA GLY A 110 -11.41 2.44 -2.24
C GLY A 110 -11.57 1.83 -3.64
N TYR A 111 -10.60 2.08 -4.53
CA TYR A 111 -10.58 1.45 -5.87
C TYR A 111 -10.45 -0.06 -5.77
N TYR A 112 -9.54 -0.55 -4.93
CA TYR A 112 -9.35 -1.97 -4.70
C TYR A 112 -10.61 -2.63 -4.13
N LEU A 113 -11.29 -2.01 -3.15
CA LEU A 113 -12.53 -2.55 -2.60
C LEU A 113 -13.67 -2.62 -3.63
N ALA A 114 -13.71 -1.67 -4.56
CA ALA A 114 -14.70 -1.61 -5.63
C ALA A 114 -14.46 -2.68 -6.72
N PHE A 115 -13.20 -2.94 -7.09
CA PHE A 115 -12.86 -3.75 -8.28
C PHE A 115 -12.05 -5.03 -7.99
N GLY A 116 -11.58 -5.22 -6.76
CA GLY A 116 -10.75 -6.35 -6.33
C GLY A 116 -9.33 -6.33 -6.91
N ASN A 117 -8.87 -5.21 -7.49
CA ASN A 117 -7.52 -5.09 -8.06
C ASN A 117 -7.11 -3.62 -8.25
N LEU A 118 -5.83 -3.37 -8.55
CA LEU A 118 -5.26 -2.06 -8.87
C LEU A 118 -4.71 -2.01 -10.31
N LYS A 119 -5.56 -2.27 -11.31
CA LYS A 119 -5.19 -2.32 -12.73
C LYS A 119 -6.13 -1.45 -13.56
N GLN A 120 -5.66 -1.01 -14.72
CA GLN A 120 -6.55 -0.34 -15.67
C GLN A 120 -7.62 -1.30 -16.21
N PRO A 121 -8.87 -0.85 -16.37
CA PRO A 121 -9.88 -1.58 -17.12
C PRO A 121 -9.39 -1.90 -18.55
N VAL A 122 -9.68 -3.11 -19.03
CA VAL A 122 -9.22 -3.59 -20.35
C VAL A 122 -9.69 -2.68 -21.51
N ILE A 123 -10.84 -2.02 -21.34
CA ILE A 123 -11.42 -1.12 -22.33
C ILE A 123 -10.58 0.16 -22.53
N GLU A 124 -9.83 0.57 -21.50
CA GLU A 124 -9.08 1.82 -21.47
C GLU A 124 -7.60 1.65 -21.87
N LYS A 125 -7.12 0.42 -22.06
CA LYS A 125 -5.76 0.09 -22.55
C LYS A 125 -5.43 0.60 -23.97
N LYS A 126 -6.33 1.35 -24.61
CA LYS A 126 -6.05 2.07 -25.86
C LYS A 126 -5.07 3.23 -25.67
N SER A 127 -4.88 3.70 -24.44
CA SER A 127 -3.96 4.77 -24.10
C SER A 127 -2.75 4.21 -23.37
N ASN A 128 -1.53 4.56 -23.80
CA ASN A 128 -0.30 4.30 -23.03
C ASN A 128 -0.17 5.18 -21.78
N PHE A 129 -1.13 6.09 -21.56
CA PHE A 129 -1.12 6.95 -20.39
C PHE A 129 -1.80 6.27 -19.21
N PRO A 130 -1.26 6.49 -18.02
CA PRO A 130 -1.84 5.92 -16.84
C PRO A 130 -3.09 6.67 -16.39
N ILE A 131 -3.99 5.98 -15.68
CA ILE A 131 -5.28 6.55 -15.27
C ILE A 131 -5.12 7.18 -13.90
N TYR A 132 -5.54 8.45 -13.79
CA TYR A 132 -5.64 9.10 -12.50
C TYR A 132 -7.00 8.77 -11.86
N ILE A 133 -6.98 8.07 -10.73
CA ILE A 133 -8.16 7.73 -9.93
C ILE A 133 -8.31 8.74 -8.79
N THR A 134 -9.55 9.10 -8.47
CA THR A 134 -9.88 10.02 -7.38
C THR A 134 -11.34 9.84 -6.95
N GLY A 135 -11.64 10.13 -5.69
CA GLY A 135 -12.99 10.08 -5.13
C GLY A 135 -13.44 8.68 -4.71
N PHE A 136 -12.55 7.69 -4.78
CA PHE A 136 -12.77 6.34 -4.26
C PHE A 136 -12.69 6.29 -2.74
N SER A 137 -12.11 7.30 -2.09
CA SER A 137 -12.13 7.46 -0.64
C SER A 137 -13.51 7.83 -0.06
N ILE A 138 -14.48 8.24 -0.89
CA ILE A 138 -15.70 8.93 -0.41
C ILE A 138 -16.50 8.13 0.64
N ASP A 139 -16.64 6.82 0.45
CA ASP A 139 -17.41 5.98 1.37
C ASP A 139 -16.62 5.69 2.66
N ILE A 140 -15.28 5.66 2.56
CA ILE A 140 -14.36 5.56 3.69
C ILE A 140 -14.41 6.84 4.52
N ASP A 141 -14.32 8.00 3.86
CA ASP A 141 -14.38 9.32 4.49
C ASP A 141 -15.73 9.54 5.20
N ARG A 142 -16.81 9.08 4.58
CA ARG A 142 -18.17 9.08 5.16
C ARG A 142 -18.24 8.21 6.41
N TYR A 143 -17.69 7.00 6.37
CA TYR A 143 -17.63 6.11 7.52
C TYR A 143 -16.92 6.79 8.71
N TYR A 144 -15.72 7.33 8.52
CA TYR A 144 -15.00 8.00 9.61
C TYR A 144 -15.65 9.32 10.05
N SER A 145 -16.29 10.05 9.14
CA SER A 145 -17.09 11.22 9.50
C SER A 145 -18.27 10.85 10.39
N HIS A 146 -18.89 9.69 10.18
CA HIS A 146 -19.95 9.19 11.04
C HIS A 146 -19.42 8.70 12.39
N VAL A 147 -18.37 7.88 12.39
CA VAL A 147 -17.74 7.38 13.63
C VAL A 147 -17.24 8.52 14.52
N SER A 148 -16.76 9.61 13.93
CA SER A 148 -16.34 10.83 14.66
C SER A 148 -17.49 11.75 15.07
N GLY A 149 -18.74 11.40 14.77
CA GLY A 149 -19.93 12.18 15.12
C GLY A 149 -20.13 13.45 14.29
N LYS A 150 -19.36 13.65 13.21
CA LYS A 150 -19.51 14.82 12.32
C LYS A 150 -20.79 14.74 11.49
N ILE A 151 -21.26 13.53 11.18
CA ILE A 151 -22.48 13.29 10.40
C ILE A 151 -23.30 12.12 10.98
N THR A 152 -24.61 12.16 10.74
CA THR A 152 -25.50 11.01 10.98
C THR A 152 -25.67 10.24 9.67
N LEU A 153 -25.32 8.96 9.64
CA LEU A 153 -25.50 8.08 8.48
C LEU A 153 -26.29 6.82 8.88
N ASP A 154 -27.08 6.28 7.96
CA ASP A 154 -27.64 4.94 8.09
C ASP A 154 -26.57 3.93 7.61
N VAL A 155 -25.77 3.42 8.55
CA VAL A 155 -24.45 2.79 8.31
C VAL A 155 -24.55 1.36 7.75
N LYS A 156 -25.76 0.80 7.61
CA LYS A 156 -25.94 -0.64 7.35
C LYS A 156 -25.30 -1.19 6.07
N ASN A 157 -24.79 -0.34 5.17
CA ASN A 157 -24.25 -0.74 3.86
C ASN A 157 -22.82 -0.25 3.54
N LEU A 158 -22.10 0.40 4.47
CA LEU A 158 -20.82 1.07 4.12
C LEU A 158 -19.57 0.21 4.33
N LYS A 159 -19.59 -0.69 5.31
CA LYS A 159 -18.51 -1.65 5.58
C LYS A 159 -19.09 -3.05 5.33
N ARG A 160 -18.39 -3.87 4.53
CA ARG A 160 -18.85 -5.21 4.12
C ARG A 160 -18.98 -6.15 5.30
#